data_AF-A0A226DKR0-F1
#
_entry.id   AF-A0A226DKR0-F1
#
_cell.length_a   1.000
_cell.length_b   1.000
_cell.length_c   1.000
_cell.angle_alpha   90.00
_cell.angle_beta   90.00
_cell.angle_gamma   90.00
#
_symmetry.space_group_name_H-M   'P 1'
#
loop_
_entity.id
_entity.type
_entity.pdbx_description
1 polymer ?
#
loop_
_entity_poly.entity_id
_entity_poly.type
_entity_poly.pdbx_seq_one_letter_code
_entity_poly.pdbx_strand_id
1 'polypeptide(L)'
;MQLAYFQVFIPTCLLLLIGTPAHVEPAKILFLIPMSTRSEKHMFSPLITKLASNGHNLTVVTNIADKVGHANVTEIVPISVDEVCGSVSDIGASQSLFWDIVFLDMKPLMSLVDKIYDHPEFKTVLRQKFDLIFTNLFFGQAFYGVMYKNRGPFILLHSLPVANYFLKDWGHVAPPSHVPYPLLEFTDKMNFRERVVNFLVDWATYFHSEMVDIPLFEEVYRKHLGREVPSVKEIQKNASLMMMNTNYLTTYHRPVMPDVIEIGGMHCKEAKPLPEV
;
A
#
# COMPACT_ATOMS: atom_id res chain seq x y z
N MET A 1 59.60 -8.07 4.34
CA MET A 1 58.86 -7.16 5.25
C MET A 1 57.39 -6.96 4.86
N GLN A 2 56.99 -7.08 3.58
CA GLN A 2 55.59 -6.92 3.13
C GLN A 2 54.66 -8.13 3.41
N LEU A 3 55.19 -9.35 3.48
CA LEU A 3 54.39 -10.58 3.70
C LEU A 3 53.83 -10.70 5.14
N ALA A 4 54.50 -10.11 6.13
CA ALA A 4 54.06 -10.15 7.53
C ALA A 4 52.84 -9.27 7.81
N TYR A 5 52.68 -8.17 7.06
CA TYR A 5 51.52 -7.28 7.19
C TYR A 5 50.24 -7.97 6.69
N PHE A 6 50.32 -8.74 5.60
CA PHE A 6 49.16 -9.43 5.04
C PHE A 6 48.60 -10.54 5.96
N GLN A 7 49.47 -11.25 6.69
CA GLN A 7 49.05 -12.33 7.60
C GLN A 7 48.37 -11.82 8.87
N VAL A 8 48.62 -10.58 9.29
CA VAL A 8 47.97 -9.97 10.47
C VAL A 8 46.71 -9.19 10.06
N PHE A 9 46.69 -8.58 8.87
CA PHE A 9 45.57 -7.76 8.43
C PHE A 9 44.28 -8.56 8.18
N ILE A 10 44.39 -9.73 7.53
CA ILE A 10 43.25 -10.60 7.21
C ILE A 10 42.50 -11.12 8.46
N PRO A 11 43.17 -11.69 9.48
CA PRO A 11 42.48 -12.13 10.70
C PRO A 11 41.91 -10.97 11.52
N THR A 12 42.52 -9.78 11.46
CA THR A 12 42.02 -8.58 12.15
C THR A 12 40.72 -8.06 11.52
N CYS A 13 40.62 -8.08 10.17
CA CYS A 13 39.38 -7.77 9.46
C CYS A 13 38.28 -8.81 9.70
N LEU A 14 38.63 -10.11 9.79
CA LEU A 14 37.70 -11.18 10.14
C LEU A 14 37.19 -11.06 11.59
N LEU A 15 38.04 -10.67 12.54
CA LEU A 15 37.64 -10.42 13.93
C LEU A 15 36.73 -9.19 14.06
N LEU A 16 36.90 -8.16 13.24
CA LEU A 16 35.98 -7.01 13.17
C LEU A 16 34.61 -7.37 12.57
N LEU A 17 34.55 -8.36 11.66
CA LEU A 17 33.31 -8.89 11.08
C LEU A 17 32.57 -9.87 12.00
N ILE A 18 33.29 -10.56 12.89
CA ILE A 18 32.73 -11.54 13.85
C ILE A 18 32.40 -10.89 15.20
N GLY A 19 33.08 -9.79 15.55
CA GLY A 19 33.02 -9.14 16.87
C GLY A 19 31.94 -8.09 17.06
N THR A 20 31.26 -7.63 16.01
CA THR A 20 30.02 -6.87 16.17
C THR A 20 28.87 -7.87 16.14
N PRO A 21 28.22 -8.20 17.28
CA PRO A 21 26.86 -8.70 17.17
C PRO A 21 26.13 -7.69 16.29
N ALA A 22 25.50 -8.14 15.21
CA ALA A 22 24.63 -7.30 14.43
C ALA A 22 23.53 -6.83 15.39
N HIS A 23 23.76 -5.69 16.04
CA HIS A 23 22.77 -4.96 16.79
C HIS A 23 21.87 -4.39 15.71
N VAL A 24 20.95 -5.23 15.22
CA VAL A 24 19.86 -4.77 14.38
C VAL A 24 19.02 -3.93 15.32
N GLU A 25 19.26 -2.62 15.30
CA GLU A 25 18.41 -1.69 16.02
C GLU A 25 16.97 -1.92 15.55
N PRO A 26 16.01 -2.02 16.49
CA PRO A 26 14.64 -2.31 16.14
C PRO A 26 14.07 -1.13 15.35
N ALA A 27 14.01 -1.28 14.03
CA ALA A 27 13.45 -0.27 13.14
C ALA A 27 12.03 0.12 13.57
N LYS A 28 11.73 1.40 13.45
CA LYS A 28 10.43 1.99 13.72
C LYS A 28 9.63 2.09 12.44
N ILE A 29 8.60 1.25 12.32
CA ILE A 29 7.85 1.05 11.08
C ILE A 29 6.42 1.58 11.25
N LEU A 30 5.93 2.32 10.27
CA LEU A 30 4.55 2.78 10.22
C LEU A 30 3.77 1.99 9.17
N PHE A 31 2.66 1.37 9.56
CA PHE A 31 1.62 0.92 8.63
C PHE A 31 0.52 1.99 8.61
N LEU A 32 0.54 2.83 7.60
CA LEU A 32 -0.44 3.89 7.35
C LEU A 32 -1.51 3.37 6.40
N ILE A 33 -2.51 2.71 6.96
CA ILE A 33 -3.66 2.16 6.23
C ILE A 33 -4.97 2.73 6.83
N PRO A 34 -5.11 4.07 6.87
CA PRO A 34 -6.10 4.75 7.69
C PRO A 34 -7.54 4.58 7.19
N MET A 35 -7.72 4.23 5.91
CA MET A 35 -9.00 3.90 5.30
C MET A 35 -8.82 2.62 4.50
N SER A 36 -9.45 1.55 4.96
CA SER A 36 -9.33 0.22 4.36
C SER A 36 -10.55 -0.64 4.65
N THR A 37 -10.68 -1.71 3.88
CA THR A 37 -11.63 -2.79 4.19
C THR A 37 -11.02 -3.75 5.20
N ARG A 38 -11.87 -4.53 5.90
CA ARG A 38 -11.40 -5.56 6.83
C ARG A 38 -10.52 -6.60 6.14
N SER A 39 -10.87 -7.01 4.92
CA SER A 39 -10.09 -7.96 4.11
C SER A 39 -8.71 -7.41 3.77
N GLU A 40 -8.59 -6.12 3.44
CA GLU A 40 -7.30 -5.47 3.17
C GLU A 40 -6.39 -5.49 4.41
N LYS A 41 -6.88 -5.09 5.59
CA LYS A 41 -6.06 -5.20 6.82
C LYS A 41 -5.65 -6.64 7.12
N HIS A 42 -6.57 -7.59 6.99
CA HIS A 42 -6.26 -9.00 7.23
C HIS A 42 -5.20 -9.55 6.27
N MET A 43 -5.21 -9.12 5.02
CA MET A 43 -4.20 -9.49 4.03
C MET A 43 -2.78 -9.16 4.55
N PHE A 44 -2.58 -7.96 5.09
CA PHE A 44 -1.27 -7.47 5.56
C PHE A 44 -0.96 -7.78 7.03
N SER A 45 -1.93 -8.27 7.80
CA SER A 45 -1.73 -8.62 9.22
C SER A 45 -0.58 -9.62 9.46
N PRO A 46 -0.39 -10.69 8.67
CA PRO A 46 0.76 -11.59 8.81
C PRO A 46 2.11 -10.87 8.68
N LEU A 47 2.21 -9.89 7.77
CA LEU A 47 3.43 -9.09 7.59
C LEU A 47 3.69 -8.22 8.82
N ILE A 48 2.66 -7.55 9.34
CA ILE A 48 2.73 -6.75 10.57
C ILE A 48 3.21 -7.63 11.73
N THR A 49 2.57 -8.79 11.94
CA THR A 49 2.96 -9.73 13.00
C THR A 49 4.40 -10.19 12.82
N LYS A 50 4.81 -10.57 11.61
CA LYS A 50 6.16 -11.10 11.35
C LYS A 50 7.24 -10.06 11.59
N LEU A 51 7.03 -8.81 11.15
CA LEU A 51 7.96 -7.71 11.42
C LEU A 51 8.07 -7.43 12.92
N ALA A 52 6.95 -7.43 13.64
CA ALA A 52 6.94 -7.21 15.07
C ALA A 52 7.66 -8.33 15.84
N SER A 53 7.46 -9.59 15.44
CA SER A 53 8.15 -10.75 16.02
C SER A 53 9.64 -10.81 15.69
N ASN A 54 10.07 -10.15 14.61
CA ASN A 54 11.49 -9.95 14.30
C ASN A 54 12.13 -8.82 15.12
N GLY A 55 11.39 -8.20 16.05
CA GLY A 55 11.90 -7.21 17.01
C GLY A 55 11.62 -5.76 16.64
N HIS A 56 11.00 -5.47 15.49
CA HIS A 56 10.69 -4.10 15.08
C HIS A 56 9.54 -3.49 15.89
N ASN A 57 9.56 -2.16 16.02
CA ASN A 57 8.49 -1.39 16.67
C ASN A 57 7.52 -0.86 15.62
N LEU A 58 6.27 -1.31 15.66
CA LEU A 58 5.27 -0.98 14.66
C LEU A 58 4.23 -0.02 15.23
N THR A 59 3.90 1.01 14.45
CA THR A 59 2.69 1.80 14.63
C THR A 59 1.76 1.51 13.45
N VAL A 60 0.51 1.15 13.72
CA VAL A 60 -0.49 0.84 12.69
C VAL A 60 -1.62 1.84 12.83
N VAL A 61 -1.77 2.73 11.85
CA VAL A 61 -2.91 3.65 11.76
C VAL A 61 -3.92 3.00 10.83
N THR A 62 -5.11 2.67 11.34
CA THR A 62 -6.13 1.92 10.59
C THR A 62 -7.54 2.22 11.08
N ASN A 63 -8.55 2.10 10.21
CA ASN A 63 -9.96 2.20 10.59
C ASN A 63 -10.56 0.89 11.12
N ILE A 64 -9.79 -0.21 11.16
CA ILE A 64 -10.26 -1.52 11.60
C ILE A 64 -9.82 -1.79 13.04
N ALA A 65 -10.79 -1.96 13.94
CA ALA A 65 -10.54 -2.13 15.38
C ALA A 65 -9.96 -3.50 15.78
N ASP A 66 -10.01 -4.50 14.90
CA ASP A 66 -9.48 -5.85 15.17
C ASP A 66 -7.99 -5.79 15.45
N LYS A 67 -7.58 -6.13 16.67
CA LYS A 67 -6.19 -6.00 17.05
C LYS A 67 -5.32 -7.13 16.49
N VAL A 68 -4.10 -6.80 16.07
CA VAL A 68 -3.08 -7.78 15.68
C VAL A 68 -2.57 -8.56 16.90
N GLY A 69 -2.57 -7.93 18.08
CA GLY A 69 -2.30 -8.61 19.35
C GLY A 69 -0.83 -8.95 19.60
N HIS A 70 0.08 -7.99 19.39
CA HIS A 70 1.52 -8.17 19.62
C HIS A 70 2.11 -7.01 20.43
N ALA A 71 3.05 -7.29 21.34
CA ALA A 71 3.59 -6.30 22.28
C ALA A 71 4.28 -5.11 21.59
N ASN A 72 5.00 -5.37 20.50
CA ASN A 72 5.69 -4.33 19.71
C ASN A 72 4.79 -3.61 18.68
N VAL A 73 3.46 -3.80 18.74
CA VAL A 73 2.51 -3.17 17.82
C VAL A 73 1.62 -2.20 18.59
N THR A 74 1.66 -0.93 18.22
CA THR A 74 0.73 0.10 18.68
C THR A 74 -0.28 0.39 17.57
N GLU A 75 -1.57 0.18 17.83
CA GLU A 75 -2.64 0.43 16.87
C GLU A 75 -3.39 1.70 17.23
N ILE A 76 -3.58 2.58 16.24
CA ILE A 76 -4.31 3.85 16.35
C ILE A 76 -5.49 3.76 15.40
N VAL A 77 -6.69 3.97 15.95
CA VAL A 77 -7.96 3.84 15.22
C VAL A 77 -8.68 5.19 15.23
N PRO A 78 -8.32 6.13 14.33
CA PRO A 78 -8.83 7.50 14.37
C PRO A 78 -10.29 7.61 13.91
N ILE A 79 -10.75 6.66 13.11
CA ILE A 79 -12.12 6.52 12.62
C ILE A 79 -12.49 5.03 12.56
N SER A 80 -13.78 4.71 12.46
CA SER A 80 -14.28 3.34 12.31
C SER A 80 -14.50 2.92 10.85
N VAL A 81 -14.57 1.62 10.62
CA VAL A 81 -14.96 1.05 9.31
C VAL A 81 -16.38 1.44 8.92
N ASP A 82 -17.29 1.55 9.89
CA ASP A 82 -18.68 1.90 9.65
C ASP A 82 -18.82 3.36 9.19
N GLU A 83 -17.98 4.27 9.69
CA GLU A 83 -17.91 5.63 9.18
C GLU A 83 -17.44 5.68 7.73
N VAL A 84 -16.43 4.87 7.37
CA VAL A 84 -15.95 4.78 5.98
C VAL A 84 -17.06 4.22 5.09
N CYS A 85 -17.65 3.08 5.44
CA CYS A 85 -18.73 2.47 4.66
C CYS A 85 -19.97 3.36 4.58
N GLY A 86 -20.35 4.03 5.68
CA GLY A 86 -21.51 4.91 5.74
C GLY A 86 -21.34 6.23 4.98
N SER A 87 -20.09 6.67 4.75
CA SER A 87 -19.79 7.85 3.93
C SER A 87 -19.83 7.56 2.44
N VAL A 88 -19.88 6.29 2.06
CA VAL A 88 -19.85 5.83 0.67
C VAL A 88 -21.24 5.33 0.29
N SER A 89 -22.13 6.25 -0.08
CA SER A 89 -23.53 5.97 -0.41
C SER A 89 -23.73 5.31 -1.79
N ASP A 90 -22.72 5.37 -2.65
CA ASP A 90 -22.87 5.05 -4.07
C ASP A 90 -22.52 3.59 -4.40
N ILE A 91 -21.91 2.86 -3.45
CA ILE A 91 -21.61 1.43 -3.62
C ILE A 91 -22.91 0.62 -3.54
N GLY A 92 -23.27 -0.01 -4.65
CA GLY A 92 -24.53 -0.74 -4.81
C GLY A 92 -25.66 0.11 -5.39
N ALA A 93 -25.39 1.36 -5.79
CA ALA A 93 -26.40 2.23 -6.40
C ALA A 93 -26.64 1.93 -7.89
N SER A 94 -25.65 1.36 -8.59
CA SER A 94 -25.85 0.91 -9.99
C SER A 94 -26.11 -0.59 -10.09
N GLN A 95 -26.45 -1.05 -11.30
CA GLN A 95 -26.57 -2.49 -11.60
C GLN A 95 -25.21 -3.21 -11.64
N SER A 96 -24.10 -2.50 -11.42
CA SER A 96 -22.75 -3.02 -11.57
C SER A 96 -21.81 -2.47 -10.51
N LEU A 97 -21.45 -3.33 -9.55
CA LEU A 97 -20.48 -3.02 -8.50
C LEU A 97 -19.15 -2.50 -9.06
N PHE A 98 -18.78 -2.92 -10.27
CA PHE A 98 -17.62 -2.42 -11.01
C PHE A 98 -17.69 -0.90 -11.22
N TRP A 99 -18.80 -0.39 -11.75
CA TRP A 99 -18.94 1.03 -12.06
C TRP A 99 -19.02 1.87 -10.79
N ASP A 100 -19.66 1.34 -9.75
CA ASP A 100 -19.76 1.99 -8.44
C ASP A 100 -18.38 2.18 -7.79
N ILE A 101 -17.48 1.18 -7.90
CA ILE A 101 -16.12 1.27 -7.35
C ILE A 101 -15.24 2.20 -8.20
N VAL A 102 -15.36 2.14 -9.52
CA VAL A 102 -14.51 2.89 -10.45
C VAL A 102 -14.77 4.39 -10.42
N PHE A 103 -16.03 4.80 -10.25
CA PHE A 103 -16.44 6.21 -10.25
C PHE A 103 -16.95 6.65 -8.88
N LEU A 104 -16.41 6.04 -7.83
CA LEU A 104 -16.80 6.33 -6.47
C LEU A 104 -16.54 7.80 -6.15
N ASP A 105 -17.57 8.55 -5.70
CA ASP A 105 -17.36 9.92 -5.27
C ASP A 105 -16.48 9.94 -4.01
N MET A 106 -15.25 10.43 -4.16
CA MET A 106 -14.29 10.54 -3.07
C MET A 106 -14.55 11.73 -2.15
N LYS A 107 -15.40 12.69 -2.54
CA LYS A 107 -15.64 13.91 -1.75
C LYS A 107 -16.17 13.64 -0.34
N PRO A 108 -17.15 12.74 -0.11
CA PRO A 108 -17.62 12.44 1.24
C PRO A 108 -16.50 11.92 2.14
N LEU A 109 -15.59 11.12 1.59
CA LEU A 109 -14.44 10.56 2.32
C LEU A 109 -13.43 11.64 2.74
N MET A 110 -13.34 12.77 2.04
CA MET A 110 -12.39 13.84 2.40
C MET A 110 -12.69 14.43 3.79
N SER A 111 -13.95 14.45 4.21
CA SER A 111 -14.32 14.86 5.56
C SER A 111 -13.78 13.91 6.64
N LEU A 112 -13.71 12.61 6.34
CA LEU A 112 -13.08 11.62 7.22
C LEU A 112 -11.57 11.75 7.20
N VAL A 113 -10.97 12.03 6.05
CA VAL A 113 -9.53 12.31 5.95
C VAL A 113 -9.16 13.52 6.80
N ASP A 114 -9.93 14.62 6.72
CA ASP A 114 -9.80 15.78 7.60
C ASP A 114 -9.85 15.39 9.08
N LYS A 115 -10.85 14.59 9.47
CA LYS A 115 -11.00 14.09 10.85
C LYS A 115 -9.79 13.28 11.31
N ILE A 116 -9.22 12.45 10.43
CA ILE A 116 -8.01 11.67 10.72
C ILE A 116 -6.81 12.59 10.94
N TYR A 117 -6.59 13.56 10.05
CA TYR A 117 -5.51 14.55 10.21
C TYR A 117 -5.64 15.34 11.52
N ASP A 118 -6.88 15.63 11.93
CA ASP A 118 -7.14 16.35 13.17
C ASP A 118 -7.05 15.50 14.44
N HIS A 119 -7.07 14.17 14.30
CA HIS A 119 -7.04 13.23 15.43
C HIS A 119 -5.77 13.39 16.28
N PRO A 120 -5.87 13.52 17.62
CA PRO A 120 -4.71 13.79 18.49
C PRO A 120 -3.59 12.75 18.38
N GLU A 121 -3.94 11.47 18.31
CA GLU A 121 -2.95 10.39 18.16
C GLU A 121 -2.28 10.43 16.79
N PHE A 122 -3.01 10.78 15.74
CA PHE A 122 -2.43 10.88 14.40
C PHE A 122 -1.52 12.11 14.28
N LYS A 123 -1.88 13.25 14.89
CA LYS A 123 -0.98 14.40 15.04
C LYS A 123 0.32 14.03 15.77
N THR A 124 0.26 13.08 16.68
CA THR A 124 1.45 12.54 17.35
C THR A 124 2.30 11.71 16.40
N VAL A 125 1.69 10.83 15.58
CA VAL A 125 2.37 10.10 14.50
C VAL A 125 3.06 11.05 13.53
N LEU A 126 2.40 12.14 13.11
CA LEU A 126 2.95 13.15 12.19
C LEU A 126 4.17 13.92 12.71
N ARG A 127 4.48 13.82 14.00
CA ARG A 127 5.67 14.43 14.63
C ARG A 127 6.82 13.43 14.81
N GLN A 128 6.54 12.15 14.62
CA GLN A 128 7.54 11.10 14.74
C GLN A 128 8.24 10.86 13.39
N LYS A 129 9.48 10.39 13.46
CA LYS A 129 10.22 9.87 12.32
C LYS A 129 10.10 8.35 12.31
N PHE A 130 9.86 7.78 11.14
CA PHE A 130 9.83 6.34 10.88
C PHE A 130 10.91 5.96 9.88
N ASP A 131 11.49 4.79 10.09
CA ASP A 131 12.54 4.22 9.22
C ASP A 131 11.95 3.65 7.94
N LEU A 132 10.70 3.20 7.99
CA LEU A 132 9.96 2.65 6.86
C LEU A 132 8.45 2.91 7.03
N ILE A 133 7.77 3.26 5.94
CA ILE A 133 6.30 3.39 5.91
C ILE A 133 5.71 2.41 4.90
N PHE A 134 4.69 1.66 5.31
CA PHE A 134 3.79 0.95 4.41
C PHE A 134 2.49 1.76 4.29
N THR A 135 1.98 1.95 3.08
CA THR A 135 0.70 2.63 2.87
C THR A 135 -0.05 2.04 1.69
N ASN A 136 -1.38 2.11 1.73
CA ASN A 136 -2.20 1.56 0.65
C ASN A 136 -2.18 2.44 -0.60
N LEU A 137 -2.20 1.80 -1.78
CA LEU A 137 -2.01 2.47 -3.06
C LEU A 137 -3.22 3.34 -3.48
N PHE A 138 -4.44 2.93 -3.15
CA PHE A 138 -5.66 3.62 -3.55
C PHE A 138 -6.07 4.68 -2.53
N PHE A 139 -6.77 4.29 -1.46
CA PHE A 139 -7.23 5.24 -0.43
C PHE A 139 -6.09 5.94 0.34
N GLY A 140 -4.86 5.41 0.27
CA GLY A 140 -3.70 6.01 0.93
C GLY A 140 -3.18 7.27 0.22
N GLN A 141 -3.59 7.56 -1.01
CA GLN A 141 -3.14 8.75 -1.75
C GLN A 141 -3.46 10.06 -1.00
N ALA A 142 -4.59 10.12 -0.29
CA ALA A 142 -4.95 11.24 0.59
C ALA A 142 -3.99 11.45 1.79
N PHE A 143 -3.09 10.50 2.01
CA PHE A 143 -2.09 10.52 3.07
C PHE A 143 -0.65 10.58 2.55
N TYR A 144 -0.44 10.66 1.22
CA TYR A 144 0.89 10.66 0.61
C TYR A 144 1.81 11.77 1.11
N GLY A 145 1.26 12.93 1.50
CA GLY A 145 2.05 13.99 2.13
C GLY A 145 2.82 13.56 3.39
N VAL A 146 2.36 12.52 4.10
CA VAL A 146 3.08 11.95 5.26
C VAL A 146 4.43 11.37 4.84
N MET A 147 4.52 10.75 3.66
CA MET A 147 5.77 10.17 3.13
C MET A 147 6.77 11.27 2.79
N TYR A 148 6.29 12.35 2.16
CA TYR A 148 7.11 13.54 1.90
C TYR A 148 7.67 14.15 3.20
N LYS A 149 6.82 14.31 4.22
CA LYS A 149 7.24 14.84 5.53
C LYS A 149 8.20 13.90 6.25
N ASN A 150 7.96 12.59 6.18
CA ASN A 150 8.82 11.60 6.82
C ASN A 150 10.20 11.59 6.18
N ARG A 151 10.38 11.84 4.88
CA ARG A 151 11.68 11.77 4.17
C ARG A 151 12.40 10.43 4.40
N GLY A 152 11.66 9.33 4.27
CA GLY A 152 12.16 7.97 4.44
C GLY A 152 11.61 7.06 3.35
N PRO A 153 12.14 5.84 3.19
CA PRO A 153 11.62 4.89 2.24
C PRO A 153 10.18 4.52 2.60
N PHE A 154 9.38 4.25 1.58
CA PHE A 154 8.02 3.76 1.77
C PHE A 154 7.64 2.74 0.70
N ILE A 155 6.72 1.87 1.06
CA ILE A 155 6.26 0.74 0.27
C ILE A 155 4.76 0.88 0.08
N LEU A 156 4.34 0.77 -1.18
CA LEU A 156 2.93 0.79 -1.56
C LEU A 156 2.33 -0.60 -1.41
N LEU A 157 1.15 -0.68 -0.81
CA LEU A 157 0.41 -1.91 -0.58
C LEU A 157 -0.84 -1.90 -1.46
N HIS A 158 -1.09 -2.98 -2.20
CA HIS A 158 -2.32 -3.13 -2.97
C HIS A 158 -2.94 -4.52 -2.80
N SER A 159 -4.24 -4.56 -2.53
CA SER A 159 -4.97 -5.79 -2.18
C SER A 159 -5.57 -6.53 -3.38
N LEU A 160 -5.45 -5.97 -4.57
CA LEU A 160 -5.99 -6.49 -5.84
C LEU A 160 -4.92 -6.40 -6.94
N PRO A 161 -5.17 -6.87 -8.17
CA PRO A 161 -4.34 -6.47 -9.30
C PRO A 161 -4.47 -4.95 -9.53
N VAL A 162 -3.35 -4.28 -9.79
CA VAL A 162 -3.31 -2.82 -9.97
C VAL A 162 -3.77 -2.43 -11.38
N ALA A 163 -4.60 -1.39 -11.51
CA ALA A 163 -5.01 -0.80 -12.79
C ALA A 163 -3.86 -0.02 -13.46
N ASN A 164 -3.92 0.17 -14.79
CA ASN A 164 -2.79 0.76 -15.53
C ASN A 164 -2.45 2.18 -15.08
N TYR A 165 -3.43 2.97 -14.69
CA TYR A 165 -3.20 4.38 -14.33
C TYR A 165 -2.22 4.53 -13.16
N PHE A 166 -2.31 3.68 -12.12
CA PHE A 166 -1.36 3.70 -11.00
C PHE A 166 0.06 3.32 -11.44
N LEU A 167 0.18 2.36 -12.34
CA LEU A 167 1.47 1.81 -12.73
C LEU A 167 2.20 2.68 -13.77
N LYS A 168 1.45 3.49 -14.53
CA LYS A 168 2.00 4.42 -15.51
C LYS A 168 3.03 5.37 -14.89
N ASP A 169 2.79 5.83 -13.66
CA ASP A 169 3.73 6.70 -12.96
C ASP A 169 5.05 5.99 -12.60
N TRP A 170 5.05 4.65 -12.57
CA TRP A 170 6.21 3.79 -12.32
C TRP A 170 6.88 3.29 -13.61
N GLY A 171 6.53 3.87 -14.77
CA GLY A 171 7.08 3.47 -16.07
C GLY A 171 6.55 2.14 -16.57
N HIS A 172 5.52 1.59 -15.93
CA HIS A 172 4.87 0.38 -16.35
C HIS A 172 3.89 0.63 -17.50
N VAL A 173 3.85 -0.29 -18.46
CA VAL A 173 2.89 -0.25 -19.56
C VAL A 173 2.25 -1.62 -19.68
N ALA A 174 0.99 -1.74 -19.29
CA ALA A 174 0.18 -2.92 -19.54
C ALA A 174 -0.79 -2.65 -20.71
N PRO A 175 -0.57 -3.26 -21.90
CA PRO A 175 -1.38 -2.95 -23.07
C PRO A 175 -2.84 -3.40 -22.86
N PRO A 176 -3.84 -2.49 -22.97
CA PRO A 176 -5.26 -2.84 -22.78
C PRO A 176 -5.80 -3.77 -23.89
N SER A 177 -5.01 -4.05 -24.93
CA SER A 177 -5.36 -5.01 -25.99
C SER A 177 -5.25 -6.48 -25.55
N HIS A 178 -4.48 -6.78 -24.50
CA HIS A 178 -4.25 -8.15 -24.00
C HIS A 178 -4.22 -8.27 -22.47
N VAL A 179 -4.07 -7.16 -21.74
CA VAL A 179 -4.18 -7.13 -20.27
C VAL A 179 -5.58 -6.64 -19.89
N PRO A 180 -6.42 -7.49 -19.27
CA PRO A 180 -7.76 -7.07 -18.84
C PRO A 180 -7.66 -6.12 -17.64
N TYR A 181 -8.57 -5.16 -17.58
CA TYR A 181 -8.72 -4.26 -16.45
C TYR A 181 -9.14 -5.06 -15.21
N PRO A 182 -8.47 -4.89 -14.04
CA PRO A 182 -8.60 -5.79 -12.88
C PRO A 182 -10.02 -6.05 -12.34
N LEU A 183 -10.97 -5.16 -12.59
CA LEU A 183 -12.35 -5.27 -12.10
C LEU A 183 -13.35 -5.64 -13.20
N LEU A 184 -12.92 -5.81 -14.44
CA LEU A 184 -13.75 -6.37 -15.51
C LEU A 184 -13.67 -7.90 -15.47
N GLU A 185 -14.78 -8.57 -15.78
CA GLU A 185 -14.86 -10.03 -15.93
C GLU A 185 -14.25 -10.51 -17.27
N PHE A 186 -13.13 -9.91 -17.69
CA PHE A 186 -12.42 -10.25 -18.90
C PHE A 186 -11.22 -11.15 -18.61
N THR A 187 -10.79 -11.89 -19.63
CA THR A 187 -9.60 -12.76 -19.58
C THR A 187 -8.47 -12.19 -20.43
N ASP A 188 -7.32 -12.86 -20.48
CA ASP A 188 -6.26 -12.57 -21.44
C ASP A 188 -6.68 -12.83 -22.91
N LYS A 189 -7.80 -13.53 -23.12
CA LYS A 189 -8.38 -13.84 -24.43
C LYS A 189 -9.62 -12.98 -24.70
N MET A 190 -9.40 -11.71 -25.00
CA MET A 190 -10.47 -10.77 -25.39
C MET A 190 -10.73 -10.75 -26.90
N ASN A 191 -12.01 -10.75 -27.30
CA ASN A 191 -12.44 -10.41 -28.65
C ASN A 191 -12.33 -8.90 -28.91
N PHE A 192 -12.54 -8.46 -30.15
CA PHE A 192 -12.39 -7.04 -30.51
C PHE A 192 -13.27 -6.10 -29.68
N ARG A 193 -14.53 -6.47 -29.42
CA ARG A 193 -15.45 -5.65 -28.63
C ARG A 193 -14.98 -5.53 -27.17
N GLU A 194 -14.56 -6.64 -26.56
CA GLU A 194 -14.02 -6.65 -25.20
C GLU A 194 -12.76 -5.78 -25.10
N ARG A 195 -11.85 -5.85 -26.08
CA ARG A 195 -10.66 -4.99 -26.13
C ARG A 195 -11.01 -3.50 -26.19
N VAL A 196 -12.03 -3.14 -26.96
CA VAL A 196 -12.51 -1.75 -27.05
C VAL A 196 -13.11 -1.30 -25.72
N VAL A 197 -13.95 -2.13 -25.09
CA VAL A 197 -14.51 -1.81 -23.76
C VAL A 197 -13.40 -1.67 -22.71
N ASN A 198 -12.45 -2.60 -22.70
CA ASN A 198 -11.31 -2.61 -21.79
C ASN A 198 -10.48 -1.32 -21.93
N PHE A 199 -10.19 -0.92 -23.17
CA PHE A 199 -9.49 0.33 -23.46
C PHE A 199 -10.27 1.56 -22.97
N LEU A 200 -11.57 1.64 -23.25
CA LEU A 200 -12.39 2.78 -22.85
C LEU A 200 -12.50 2.89 -21.32
N VAL A 201 -12.66 1.77 -20.63
CA VAL A 201 -12.65 1.69 -19.16
C VAL A 201 -11.32 2.19 -18.61
N ASP A 202 -10.19 1.68 -19.12
CA ASP A 202 -8.87 2.05 -18.65
C ASP A 202 -8.64 3.56 -18.74
N TRP A 203 -9.00 4.17 -19.88
CA TRP A 203 -8.90 5.62 -20.07
C TRP A 203 -9.91 6.42 -19.24
N ALA A 204 -11.14 5.93 -19.09
CA ALA A 204 -12.14 6.61 -18.27
C ALA A 204 -11.72 6.64 -16.79
N THR A 205 -11.19 5.53 -16.27
CA THR A 205 -10.65 5.47 -14.90
C THR A 205 -9.44 6.38 -14.72
N TYR A 206 -8.54 6.42 -15.71
CA TYR A 206 -7.41 7.35 -15.74
C TYR A 206 -7.88 8.80 -15.65
N PHE A 207 -8.77 9.24 -16.55
CA PHE A 207 -9.23 10.63 -16.54
C PHE A 207 -10.01 11.00 -15.28
N HIS A 208 -10.82 10.08 -14.75
CA HIS A 208 -11.52 10.29 -13.49
C HIS A 208 -10.53 10.52 -12.34
N SER A 209 -9.53 9.65 -12.20
CA SER A 209 -8.51 9.78 -11.16
C SER A 209 -7.71 11.08 -11.29
N GLU A 210 -7.27 11.43 -12.51
CA GLU A 210 -6.50 12.65 -12.78
C GLU A 210 -7.27 13.94 -12.51
N MET A 211 -8.54 13.99 -12.89
CA MET A 211 -9.32 15.21 -12.90
C MET A 211 -10.17 15.40 -11.63
N VAL A 212 -10.44 14.32 -10.90
CA VAL A 212 -11.34 14.32 -9.74
C VAL A 212 -10.60 13.89 -8.47
N ASP A 213 -10.10 12.66 -8.42
CA ASP A 213 -9.59 12.06 -7.18
C ASP A 213 -8.27 12.71 -6.70
N ILE A 214 -7.28 12.79 -7.59
CA ILE A 214 -5.95 13.32 -7.26
C ILE A 214 -6.07 14.76 -6.74
N PRO A 215 -6.75 15.71 -7.41
CA PRO A 215 -6.92 17.07 -6.88
C PRO A 215 -7.54 17.11 -5.48
N LEU A 216 -8.53 16.27 -5.19
CA LEU A 216 -9.17 16.20 -3.87
C LEU A 216 -8.19 15.71 -2.79
N PHE A 217 -7.45 14.63 -3.09
CA PHE A 217 -6.43 14.10 -2.19
C PHE A 217 -5.33 15.13 -1.92
N GLU A 218 -4.87 15.81 -2.96
CA GLU A 218 -3.86 16.85 -2.87
C GLU A 218 -4.31 18.05 -2.03
N GLU A 219 -5.55 18.50 -2.24
CA GLU A 219 -6.13 19.60 -1.47
C GLU A 219 -6.18 19.27 0.02
N VAL A 220 -6.68 18.08 0.38
CA VAL A 220 -6.87 17.71 1.79
C VAL A 220 -5.53 17.53 2.51
N TYR A 221 -4.53 16.86 1.94
CA TYR A 221 -3.26 16.73 2.67
C TYR A 221 -2.46 18.03 2.69
N ARG A 222 -2.54 18.87 1.64
CA ARG A 222 -1.84 20.18 1.64
C ARG A 222 -2.46 21.15 2.64
N LYS A 223 -3.77 21.05 2.90
CA LYS A 223 -4.44 21.79 3.98
C LYS A 223 -3.81 21.52 5.35
N HIS A 224 -3.39 20.28 5.62
CA HIS A 224 -2.83 19.88 6.93
C HIS A 224 -1.30 19.91 7.01
N LEU A 225 -0.61 19.69 5.89
CA LEU A 225 0.83 19.49 5.86
C LEU A 225 1.61 20.63 5.20
N GLY A 226 0.93 21.59 4.56
CA GLY A 226 1.54 22.71 3.85
C GLY A 226 1.35 22.62 2.33
N ARG A 227 1.33 23.78 1.66
CA ARG A 227 1.12 23.86 0.20
C ARG A 227 2.34 23.43 -0.62
N GLU A 228 3.50 23.37 0.01
CA GLU A 228 4.76 22.94 -0.58
C GLU A 228 4.88 21.41 -0.77
N VAL A 229 3.94 20.64 -0.22
CA VAL A 229 3.94 19.19 -0.40
C VAL A 229 3.70 18.87 -1.89
N PRO A 230 4.57 18.05 -2.53
CA PRO A 230 4.48 17.69 -3.95
C PRO A 230 3.16 17.01 -4.31
N SER A 231 2.92 16.81 -5.60
CA SER A 231 1.75 16.07 -6.09
C SER A 231 1.75 14.60 -5.64
N VAL A 232 0.58 13.96 -5.66
CA VAL A 232 0.43 12.52 -5.37
C VAL A 232 1.39 11.71 -6.25
N LYS A 233 1.49 12.07 -7.53
CA LYS A 233 2.33 11.39 -8.51
C LYS A 233 3.83 11.53 -8.24
N GLU A 234 4.28 12.73 -7.90
CA GLU A 234 5.69 12.97 -7.56
C GLU A 234 6.10 12.19 -6.31
N ILE A 235 5.20 12.11 -5.33
CA ILE A 235 5.43 11.29 -4.13
C ILE A 235 5.45 9.81 -4.53
N GLN A 236 4.43 9.33 -5.23
CA GLN A 236 4.28 7.92 -5.62
C GLN A 236 5.48 7.39 -6.41
N LYS A 237 6.07 8.21 -7.29
CA LYS A 237 7.29 7.87 -8.06
C LYS A 237 8.51 7.59 -7.19
N ASN A 238 8.54 8.09 -5.96
CA ASN A 238 9.63 7.90 -5.02
C ASN A 238 9.42 6.70 -4.06
N ALA A 239 8.35 5.92 -4.20
CA ALA A 239 8.25 4.71 -3.37
C ALA A 239 9.32 3.70 -3.77
N SER A 240 9.80 2.96 -2.78
CA SER A 240 10.90 2.02 -2.95
C SER A 240 10.45 0.68 -3.52
N LEU A 241 9.17 0.33 -3.30
CA LEU A 241 8.58 -0.93 -3.72
C LEU A 241 7.06 -0.81 -3.78
N MET A 242 6.43 -1.65 -4.59
CA MET A 242 5.01 -1.94 -4.53
C MET A 242 4.80 -3.42 -4.21
N MET A 243 3.99 -3.73 -3.20
CA MET A 243 3.57 -5.08 -2.87
C MET A 243 2.11 -5.28 -3.28
N MET A 244 1.88 -6.27 -4.13
CA MET A 244 0.58 -6.51 -4.76
C MET A 244 0.05 -7.90 -4.40
N ASN A 245 -1.23 -8.00 -4.05
CA ASN A 245 -1.90 -9.26 -3.76
C ASN A 245 -2.23 -10.07 -5.03
N THR A 246 -1.20 -10.43 -5.80
CA THR A 246 -1.34 -11.28 -6.98
C THR A 246 -0.32 -12.41 -6.90
N ASN A 247 -0.51 -13.41 -7.76
CA ASN A 247 0.48 -14.45 -7.96
C ASN A 247 0.48 -14.82 -9.45
N TYR A 248 1.65 -14.85 -10.08
CA TYR A 248 1.82 -15.22 -11.48
C TYR A 248 1.21 -16.57 -11.88
N LEU A 249 0.95 -17.47 -10.92
CA LEU A 249 0.26 -18.74 -11.15
C LEU A 249 -1.26 -18.61 -11.25
N THR A 250 -1.86 -17.59 -10.62
CA THR A 250 -3.31 -17.42 -10.52
C THR A 250 -3.83 -16.22 -11.29
N THR A 251 -2.96 -15.29 -11.68
CA THR A 251 -3.33 -14.09 -12.44
C THR A 251 -2.81 -14.14 -13.87
N TYR A 252 -3.53 -13.49 -14.79
CA TYR A 252 -3.12 -13.38 -16.18
C TYR A 252 -1.75 -12.71 -16.33
N HIS A 253 -1.02 -13.14 -17.37
CA HIS A 253 0.28 -12.56 -17.67
C HIS A 253 0.15 -11.07 -17.96
N ARG A 254 0.91 -10.29 -17.18
CA ARG A 254 1.09 -8.86 -17.37
C ARG A 254 2.58 -8.58 -17.23
N PRO A 255 3.12 -7.57 -17.94
CA PRO A 255 4.45 -7.07 -17.60
C PRO A 255 4.40 -6.65 -16.12
N VAL A 256 5.48 -6.82 -15.38
CA VAL A 256 5.65 -6.38 -13.99
C VAL A 256 7.10 -5.92 -13.87
N MET A 257 7.31 -4.75 -13.27
CA MET A 257 8.66 -4.21 -13.06
C MET A 257 9.29 -4.87 -11.83
N PRO A 258 10.64 -4.96 -11.72
CA PRO A 258 11.30 -5.67 -10.62
C PRO A 258 11.01 -5.12 -9.21
N ASP A 259 10.55 -3.87 -9.14
CA ASP A 259 10.15 -3.15 -7.93
C ASP A 259 8.69 -3.41 -7.51
N VAL A 260 7.95 -4.21 -8.28
CA VAL A 260 6.62 -4.69 -7.94
C VAL A 260 6.72 -6.16 -7.53
N ILE A 261 6.47 -6.42 -6.24
CA ILE A 261 6.54 -7.75 -5.64
C ILE A 261 5.15 -8.32 -5.46
N GLU A 262 4.94 -9.49 -6.04
CA GLU A 262 3.73 -10.27 -5.87
C GLU A 262 3.76 -11.02 -4.54
N ILE A 263 2.79 -10.74 -3.67
CA ILE A 263 2.66 -11.31 -2.32
C ILE A 263 1.31 -12.01 -2.11
N GLY A 264 0.73 -12.52 -3.20
CA GLY A 264 -0.53 -13.25 -3.17
C GLY A 264 -0.49 -14.46 -2.24
N GLY A 265 -1.52 -14.59 -1.40
CA GLY A 265 -1.67 -15.72 -0.47
C GLY A 265 -0.92 -15.58 0.85
N MET A 266 -0.29 -14.43 1.14
CA MET A 266 0.42 -14.19 2.41
C MET A 266 -0.45 -14.39 3.66
N HIS A 267 -1.77 -14.22 3.54
CA HIS A 267 -2.75 -14.39 4.61
C HIS A 267 -3.33 -15.80 4.71
N CYS A 268 -2.98 -16.70 3.78
CA CYS A 268 -3.41 -18.08 3.84
C CYS A 268 -2.75 -18.78 5.04
N LYS A 269 -3.53 -19.59 5.75
CA LYS A 269 -3.08 -20.42 6.87
C LYS A 269 -3.12 -21.88 6.45
N GLU A 270 -2.42 -22.73 7.20
CA GLU A 270 -2.53 -24.17 7.02
C GLU A 270 -3.99 -24.62 7.10
N ALA A 271 -4.38 -25.50 6.18
CA ALA A 271 -5.73 -26.03 6.12
C ALA A 271 -6.03 -26.83 7.40
N LYS A 272 -7.19 -26.58 8.00
CA LYS A 272 -7.67 -27.41 9.12
C LYS A 272 -8.05 -28.81 8.61
N PRO A 273 -7.88 -29.86 9.43
CA PRO A 273 -8.38 -31.18 9.08
C PRO A 273 -9.89 -31.12 8.81
N LEU A 274 -10.36 -31.93 7.86
CA LEU A 274 -11.78 -32.03 7.54
C LEU A 274 -12.55 -32.51 8.76
N PRO A 275 -13.78 -32.02 9.00
CA PRO A 275 -14.66 -32.59 10.01
C PRO A 275 -14.86 -34.08 9.71
N GLU A 276 -14.77 -34.93 10.73
CA GLU A 276 -15.21 -36.32 10.62
C GLU A 276 -16.73 -36.33 10.42
N VAL A 277 -17.21 -37.10 9.44
CA VAL A 277 -18.63 -37.20 9.05
C VAL A 277 -19.41 -38.03 10.05
#